data_AF-A0A4S2AY65-F1
#
_entry.id   AF-A0A4S2AY65-F1
#
_cell.length_a   1.000
_cell.length_b   1.000
_cell.length_c   1.000
_cell.angle_alpha   90.00
_cell.angle_beta   90.00
_cell.angle_gamma   90.00
#
_symmetry.space_group_name_H-M   'P 1'
#
loop_
_entity.id
_entity.type
_entity.pdbx_description
1 polymer ?
#
loop_
_entity_poly.entity_id
_entity_poly.type
_entity_poly.pdbx_seq_one_letter_code
_entity_poly.pdbx_strand_id
1 'polypeptide(L)'
;TQDADIFPENACNSKQSKAKESKAKESKALPPLTPPGESGGAQGNPDPDIPGYAYNRNTHNLECLMLNLKKLYITDREEIRKILKLSDYGRLGNYVWKIFNGTNWNKVNSKGGYIISVLAREKRSTGS
;
A
#
# COMPACT_ATOMS: atom_id res chain seq x y z
N THR A 1 21.09 25.05 21.04
CA THR A 1 19.98 24.14 20.69
C THR A 1 19.44 24.53 19.33
N GLN A 2 19.88 23.86 18.29
CA GLN A 2 19.18 23.86 17.01
C GLN A 2 18.99 22.39 16.65
N ASP A 3 17.86 21.87 17.09
CA ASP A 3 17.30 20.59 16.66
C ASP A 3 16.86 20.81 15.21
N ALA A 4 17.81 20.63 14.29
CA ALA A 4 17.49 20.55 12.88
C ALA A 4 16.83 19.20 12.69
N ASP A 5 15.50 19.21 12.73
CA ASP A 5 14.64 18.10 12.36
C ASP A 5 14.92 17.73 10.90
N ILE A 6 15.91 16.84 10.71
CA ILE A 6 16.19 16.18 9.46
C ILE A 6 15.11 15.10 9.32
N PHE A 7 13.91 15.52 8.97
CA PHE A 7 12.92 14.60 8.43
C PHE A 7 13.60 13.84 7.29
N PRO A 8 13.56 12.49 7.27
CA PRO A 8 14.07 11.75 6.13
C PRO A 8 13.32 12.23 4.91
N GLU A 9 14.04 12.96 4.05
CA GLU A 9 13.57 13.45 2.77
C GLU A 9 12.82 12.30 2.11
N ASN A 10 11.51 12.50 1.97
CA ASN A 10 10.53 11.51 1.54
C ASN A 10 11.15 10.52 0.54
N ALA A 11 11.17 9.23 0.87
CA ALA A 11 11.84 8.18 0.09
C ALA A 11 11.31 7.96 -1.35
N CYS A 12 10.49 8.90 -1.86
CA CYS A 12 9.91 8.94 -3.19
C CYS A 12 10.12 10.29 -3.88
N ASN A 13 11.32 10.85 -3.82
CA ASN A 13 11.81 11.84 -4.77
C ASN A 13 12.08 11.19 -6.15
N SER A 14 11.08 10.46 -6.68
CA SER A 14 11.03 10.03 -8.06
C SER A 14 9.93 10.82 -8.74
N LYS A 15 10.33 11.75 -9.61
CA LYS A 15 9.51 12.56 -10.51
C LYS A 15 8.45 11.70 -11.21
N GLN A 16 7.28 11.52 -10.61
CA GLN A 16 6.19 10.78 -11.23
C GLN A 16 5.45 11.72 -12.16
N SER A 17 5.92 11.75 -13.40
CA SER A 17 5.24 12.38 -14.51
C SER A 17 3.85 11.76 -14.69
N LYS A 18 2.83 12.54 -14.30
CA LYS A 18 1.54 12.73 -14.99
C LYS A 18 0.88 11.45 -15.56
N ALA A 19 0.19 10.69 -14.70
CA ALA A 19 -0.86 9.79 -15.18
C ALA A 19 -2.20 10.55 -15.20
N LYS A 20 -2.66 10.89 -16.41
CA LYS A 20 -4.03 11.38 -16.66
C LYS A 20 -5.02 10.28 -16.26
N GLU A 21 -5.86 10.54 -15.25
CA GLU A 21 -7.10 9.80 -15.06
C GLU A 21 -8.04 10.09 -16.23
N SER A 22 -8.31 9.07 -17.04
CA SER A 22 -9.36 9.12 -18.05
C SER A 22 -10.71 8.86 -17.40
N LYS A 23 -11.50 9.93 -17.36
CA LYS A 23 -12.92 10.00 -17.01
C LYS A 23 -13.75 9.20 -18.03
N ALA A 24 -14.55 8.24 -17.57
CA ALA A 24 -15.68 7.64 -18.30
C ALA A 24 -16.58 6.89 -17.31
N LYS A 25 -17.90 6.87 -17.36
CA LYS A 25 -18.95 7.72 -17.96
C LYS A 25 -20.21 7.23 -17.22
N GLU A 26 -20.93 8.14 -16.57
CA GLU A 26 -22.22 7.90 -15.93
C GLU A 26 -23.20 7.31 -16.96
N SER A 27 -23.70 6.10 -16.70
CA SER A 27 -24.82 5.53 -17.45
C SER A 27 -25.99 5.36 -16.49
N LYS A 28 -27.02 6.18 -16.71
CA LYS A 28 -28.32 6.13 -16.06
C LYS A 28 -28.91 4.72 -16.12
N ALA A 29 -29.46 4.23 -15.01
CA ALA A 29 -30.44 3.16 -15.00
C ALA A 29 -31.64 3.57 -14.13
N LEU A 30 -32.83 3.29 -14.67
CA LEU A 30 -34.15 3.45 -14.05
C LEU A 30 -34.40 2.35 -12.98
N PRO A 31 -35.61 2.27 -12.39
CA PRO A 31 -35.90 2.41 -10.97
C PRO A 31 -35.77 1.12 -10.14
N PRO A 32 -35.80 1.17 -8.79
CA PRO A 32 -35.87 -0.05 -7.98
C PRO A 32 -37.33 -0.50 -7.82
N LEU A 33 -37.63 -1.72 -8.29
CA LEU A 33 -38.80 -2.48 -7.87
C LEU A 33 -38.34 -3.85 -7.40
N THR A 34 -38.16 -3.98 -6.08
CA THR A 34 -38.45 -5.14 -5.19
C THR A 34 -37.52 -5.16 -3.98
N PRO A 35 -38.04 -5.32 -2.74
CA PRO A 35 -37.29 -5.93 -1.64
C PRO A 35 -37.60 -7.44 -1.63
N PRO A 36 -36.59 -8.31 -1.52
CA PRO A 36 -36.54 -9.12 -0.30
C PRO A 36 -35.12 -9.52 0.16
N GLY A 37 -34.94 -9.51 1.48
CA GLY A 37 -34.28 -10.54 2.30
C GLY A 37 -32.99 -11.23 1.82
N GLU A 38 -31.97 -11.11 2.68
CA GLU A 38 -30.82 -12.02 2.78
C GLU A 38 -29.95 -12.15 1.52
N SER A 39 -29.23 -11.07 1.21
CA SER A 39 -27.98 -11.18 0.47
C SER A 39 -26.84 -10.90 1.44
N GLY A 40 -26.41 -11.95 2.16
CA GLY A 40 -25.04 -12.04 2.69
C GLY A 40 -24.08 -12.20 1.53
N GLY A 41 -24.10 -11.19 0.65
CA GLY A 41 -23.49 -11.18 -0.65
C GLY A 41 -22.00 -11.38 -0.53
N ALA A 42 -21.48 -12.17 -1.46
CA ALA A 42 -20.11 -12.21 -1.92
C ALA A 42 -19.10 -11.56 -0.96
N GLN A 43 -18.23 -12.38 -0.35
CA GLN A 43 -16.91 -11.95 0.08
C GLN A 43 -16.10 -11.47 -1.15
N GLY A 44 -16.57 -10.41 -1.82
CA GLY A 44 -15.77 -9.57 -2.66
C GLY A 44 -14.76 -8.97 -1.71
N ASN A 45 -13.54 -9.52 -1.76
CA ASN A 45 -12.40 -9.11 -0.97
C ASN A 45 -12.49 -7.61 -0.69
N PRO A 46 -12.77 -7.19 0.57
CA PRO A 46 -12.93 -5.78 0.86
C PRO A 46 -11.62 -5.10 0.46
N ASP A 47 -11.75 -3.97 -0.23
CA ASP A 47 -10.62 -3.12 -0.55
C ASP A 47 -9.76 -2.94 0.71
N PRO A 48 -8.42 -2.86 0.60
CA PRO A 48 -7.60 -2.61 1.77
C PRO A 48 -8.18 -1.43 2.56
N ASP A 49 -8.67 -1.70 3.77
CA ASP A 49 -9.15 -0.66 4.68
C ASP A 49 -7.95 0.23 5.02
N ILE A 50 -7.85 1.37 4.32
CA ILE A 50 -6.76 2.33 4.47
C ILE A 50 -7.19 3.35 5.51
N PRO A 51 -6.50 3.43 6.65
CA PRO A 51 -6.85 4.38 7.68
C PRO A 51 -6.52 5.80 7.24
N GLY A 52 -7.34 6.77 7.68
CA GLY A 52 -7.20 8.18 7.29
C GLY A 52 -5.81 8.78 7.54
N TYR A 53 -5.11 8.34 8.60
CA TYR A 53 -3.75 8.80 8.91
C TYR A 53 -2.70 8.38 7.87
N ALA A 54 -2.93 7.30 7.12
CA ALA A 54 -1.98 6.81 6.11
C ALA A 54 -1.86 7.75 4.90
N TYR A 55 -2.85 8.62 4.69
CA TYR A 55 -2.81 9.65 3.66
C TYR A 55 -1.94 10.86 4.04
N ASN A 56 -1.45 10.93 5.30
CA ASN A 56 -0.63 12.03 5.76
C ASN A 56 0.80 11.95 5.22
N ARG A 57 1.11 12.72 4.17
CA ARG A 57 2.42 12.71 3.47
C ARG A 57 3.62 13.10 4.33
N ASN A 58 3.39 13.76 5.48
CA ASN A 58 4.46 14.13 6.41
C ASN A 58 5.01 12.94 7.21
N THR A 59 4.20 11.91 7.44
CA THR A 59 4.56 10.77 8.30
C THR A 59 4.46 9.42 7.57
N HIS A 60 3.63 9.35 6.54
CA HIS A 60 3.35 8.17 5.74
C HIS A 60 3.49 8.50 4.26
N ASN A 61 3.95 7.54 3.48
CA ASN A 61 4.00 7.65 2.02
C ASN A 61 3.37 6.43 1.37
N LEU A 62 2.05 6.34 1.51
CA LEU A 62 1.23 5.31 0.92
C LEU A 62 1.34 5.27 -0.62
N GLU A 63 1.37 6.44 -1.26
CA GLU A 63 1.50 6.55 -2.72
C GLU A 63 2.80 5.87 -3.18
N CYS A 64 3.92 6.20 -2.55
CA CYS A 64 5.21 5.59 -2.88
C CYS A 64 5.24 4.09 -2.60
N LEU A 65 4.61 3.66 -1.51
CA LEU A 65 4.49 2.24 -1.20
C LEU A 65 3.75 1.52 -2.33
N MET A 66 2.58 2.01 -2.73
CA MET A 66 1.80 1.42 -3.83
C MET A 66 2.55 1.43 -5.16
N LEU A 67 3.31 2.48 -5.46
CA LEU A 67 4.11 2.57 -6.68
C LEU A 67 5.24 1.54 -6.70
N ASN A 68 5.93 1.33 -5.57
CA ASN A 68 6.94 0.28 -5.47
C ASN A 68 6.33 -1.12 -5.65
N LEU A 69 5.15 -1.38 -5.08
CA LEU A 69 4.44 -2.65 -5.29
C LEU A 69 4.14 -2.88 -6.77
N LYS A 70 3.61 -1.86 -7.48
CA LYS A 70 3.37 -1.92 -8.92
C LYS A 70 4.65 -2.14 -9.72
N LYS A 71 5.75 -1.44 -9.37
CA LYS A 71 7.06 -1.59 -10.02
C LYS A 71 7.63 -3.01 -9.85
N LEU A 72 7.31 -3.66 -8.74
CA LEU A 72 7.65 -5.06 -8.48
C LEU A 72 6.65 -6.04 -9.08
N TYR A 73 5.67 -5.58 -9.88
CA TYR A 73 4.61 -6.42 -10.46
C TYR A 73 3.82 -7.20 -9.41
N ILE A 74 3.69 -6.65 -8.20
CA ILE A 74 2.85 -7.22 -7.14
C ILE A 74 1.43 -6.72 -7.40
N THR A 75 0.61 -7.57 -8.02
CA THR A 75 -0.79 -7.30 -8.34
C THR A 75 -1.76 -8.04 -7.44
N ASP A 76 -1.27 -8.99 -6.65
CA ASP A 76 -2.08 -9.79 -5.76
C ASP A 76 -2.64 -8.94 -4.61
N ARG A 77 -3.97 -8.92 -4.48
CA ARG A 77 -4.64 -8.08 -3.49
C ARG A 77 -4.34 -8.52 -2.06
N GLU A 78 -4.19 -9.82 -1.81
CA GLU A 78 -3.83 -10.31 -0.49
C GLU A 78 -2.41 -9.93 -0.12
N GLU A 79 -1.47 -10.03 -1.08
CA GLU A 79 -0.10 -9.60 -0.87
C GLU A 79 -0.02 -8.10 -0.59
N ILE A 80 -0.67 -7.28 -1.42
CA ILE A 80 -0.74 -5.82 -1.22
C ILE A 80 -1.30 -5.50 0.16
N ARG A 81 -2.43 -6.11 0.56
CA ARG A 81 -3.06 -5.86 1.85
C ARG A 81 -2.17 -6.26 3.04
N LYS A 82 -1.47 -7.39 2.95
CA LYS A 82 -0.51 -7.84 3.97
C LYS A 82 0.66 -6.87 4.07
N ILE A 83 1.23 -6.45 2.94
CA ILE A 83 2.35 -5.50 2.92
C ILE A 83 1.92 -4.15 3.49
N LEU A 84 0.76 -3.62 3.10
CA LEU A 84 0.19 -2.38 3.66
C LEU A 84 0.10 -2.47 5.19
N LYS A 85 -0.55 -3.51 5.73
CA LYS A 85 -0.69 -3.68 7.18
C LYS A 85 0.65 -3.83 7.90
N LEU A 86 1.57 -4.64 7.36
CA LEU A 86 2.85 -4.91 8.00
C LEU A 86 3.80 -3.70 7.95
N SER A 87 3.73 -2.91 6.87
CA SER A 87 4.51 -1.70 6.69
C SER A 87 3.89 -0.46 7.32
N ASP A 88 2.80 -0.61 8.07
CA ASP A 88 2.08 0.50 8.67
C ASP A 88 1.66 1.53 7.60
N TYR A 89 1.12 1.02 6.49
CA TYR A 89 0.64 1.78 5.33
C TYR A 89 1.66 2.75 4.72
N GLY A 90 2.96 2.42 4.82
CA GLY A 90 4.04 3.21 4.24
C GLY A 90 4.59 4.28 5.19
N ARG A 91 4.51 4.05 6.51
CA ARG A 91 5.17 4.91 7.50
C ARG A 91 6.63 5.18 7.12
N LEU A 92 7.02 6.45 7.12
CA LEU A 92 8.38 6.87 6.80
C LEU A 92 9.36 6.32 7.86
N GLY A 93 10.57 5.94 7.42
CA GLY A 93 11.57 5.32 8.30
C GLY A 93 11.30 3.86 8.67
N ASN A 94 10.17 3.28 8.24
CA ASN A 94 9.88 1.86 8.46
C ASN A 94 10.81 0.95 7.63
N TYR A 95 10.99 -0.29 8.07
CA TYR A 95 11.89 -1.28 7.47
C TYR A 95 11.53 -1.62 6.02
N VAL A 96 10.27 -1.41 5.61
CA VAL A 96 9.81 -1.62 4.24
C VAL A 96 10.64 -0.86 3.20
N TRP A 97 11.06 0.37 3.52
CA TRP A 97 11.87 1.20 2.62
C TRP A 97 13.28 0.64 2.42
N LYS A 98 13.85 0.04 3.48
CA LYS A 98 15.13 -0.67 3.41
C LYS A 98 15.02 -1.90 2.52
N ILE A 99 13.89 -2.62 2.56
CA ILE A 99 13.67 -3.77 1.68
C ILE A 99 13.60 -3.31 0.21
N PHE A 100 12.84 -2.27 -0.10
CA PHE A 100 12.71 -1.75 -1.47
C PHE A 100 14.04 -1.35 -2.09
N ASN A 101 14.90 -0.65 -1.33
CA ASN A 101 16.17 -0.16 -1.82
C ASN A 101 17.32 -1.18 -1.71
N GLY A 102 17.29 -2.06 -0.72
CA GLY A 102 18.38 -2.99 -0.40
C GLY A 102 18.23 -4.40 -0.98
N THR A 103 17.12 -4.71 -1.65
CA THR A 103 16.85 -6.06 -2.18
C THR A 103 17.13 -6.15 -3.68
N ASN A 104 17.87 -7.18 -4.10
CA ASN A 104 18.07 -7.49 -5.51
C ASN A 104 16.85 -8.23 -6.10
N TRP A 105 15.85 -7.46 -6.53
CA TRP A 105 14.57 -7.97 -7.05
C TRP A 105 14.67 -8.92 -8.25
N ASN A 106 15.78 -8.88 -9.00
CA ASN A 106 16.03 -9.80 -10.11
C ASN A 106 16.25 -11.26 -9.65
N LYS A 107 16.84 -11.46 -8.46
CA LYS A 107 17.03 -12.79 -7.86
C LYS A 107 15.82 -13.29 -7.07
N VAL A 108 14.86 -12.40 -6.78
CA VAL A 108 13.69 -12.71 -5.97
C VAL A 108 12.55 -13.20 -6.87
N ASN A 109 12.17 -14.46 -6.67
CA ASN A 109 11.13 -15.10 -7.45
C ASN A 109 9.75 -14.50 -7.07
N SER A 110 9.32 -14.68 -5.81
CA SER A 110 8.10 -14.05 -5.27
C SER A 110 8.42 -12.78 -4.50
N LYS A 111 8.13 -11.63 -5.10
CA LYS A 111 8.48 -10.30 -4.57
C LYS A 111 7.57 -9.92 -3.41
N GLY A 112 6.26 -10.15 -3.54
CA GLY A 112 5.29 -9.89 -2.47
C GLY A 112 5.54 -10.79 -1.26
N GLY A 113 5.62 -12.10 -1.48
CA GLY A 113 5.91 -13.08 -0.43
C GLY A 113 7.22 -12.81 0.32
N TYR A 114 8.26 -12.37 -0.39
CA TYR A 114 9.52 -11.96 0.23
C TYR A 114 9.33 -10.76 1.17
N ILE A 115 8.68 -9.68 0.71
CA ILE A 115 8.43 -8.48 1.53
C ILE A 115 7.60 -8.84 2.76
N ILE A 116 6.52 -9.61 2.58
CA ILE A 116 5.64 -10.05 3.67
C ILE A 116 6.44 -10.82 4.72
N SER A 117 7.28 -11.76 4.28
CA SER A 117 8.08 -12.60 5.18
C SER A 117 9.08 -11.78 5.99
N VAL A 118 9.79 -10.85 5.33
CA VAL A 118 10.78 -9.99 6.01
C VAL A 118 10.10 -9.05 6.99
N LEU A 119 9.00 -8.41 6.59
CA LEU A 119 8.25 -7.52 7.48
C LEU A 119 7.59 -8.26 8.64
N ALA A 120 7.02 -9.45 8.40
CA ALA A 120 6.43 -10.27 9.44
C ALA A 120 7.47 -10.71 10.48
N ARG A 121 8.71 -11.02 10.04
CA ARG A 121 9.83 -11.30 10.94
C ARG A 121 10.19 -10.08 11.77
N GLU A 122 10.30 -8.91 11.15
CA GLU A 122 10.62 -7.66 11.87
C GLU A 122 9.58 -7.32 12.95
N LYS A 123 8.29 -7.47 12.62
CA LYS A 123 7.18 -7.25 13.57
C LYS A 123 7.20 -8.22 14.74
N ARG A 124 7.75 -9.43 14.59
CA ARG A 124 7.95 -10.37 15.70
C ARG A 124 9.15 -9.99 16.56
N SER A 125 10.25 -9.51 15.96
CA SER A 125 11.46 -9.12 16.69
C SER A 125 11.31 -7.83 17.51
N THR A 126 10.45 -6.91 17.09
CA THR A 126 10.20 -5.63 17.79
C THR A 126 9.14 -5.73 18.89
N GLY A 127 8.52 -6.90 19.08
CA GLY A 127 7.50 -7.16 20.10
C GLY A 127 8.02 -7.89 21.35
N SER A 128 9.31 -7.78 21.67
CA SER A 128 9.90 -8.32 22.92
C SER A 128 10.24 -7.21 23.89
#